data_AF-A0A4Q3YFB3-F1
#
_entry.id   AF-A0A4Q3YFB3-F1
#
_cell.length_a   1.000
_cell.length_b   1.000
_cell.length_c   1.000
_cell.angle_alpha   90.00
_cell.angle_beta   90.00
_cell.angle_gamma   90.00
#
_symmetry.space_group_name_H-M   'P 1'
#
loop_
_entity.id
_entity.type
_entity.pdbx_description
1 polymer ?
#
loop_
_entity_poly.entity_id
_entity_poly.type
_entity_poly.pdbx_seq_one_letter_code
_entity_poly.pdbx_strand_id
1 'polypeptide(L)'
;QYSVANGGMDPGVMNPLGARALYIFQDRQDTLYRLHGSPEWQSIGKNVSSGCVRLVNHDIVDLYERVPYHARIVVHQEPTFG
;
A
#
# COMPACT_ATOMS: atom_id res chain seq x y z
N GLN A 1 -20.19 3.00 -6.17
CA GLN A 1 -18.92 2.97 -5.39
C GLN A 1 -18.14 1.75 -5.83
N TYR A 2 -16.85 1.92 -6.15
CA TYR A 2 -15.98 0.80 -6.54
C TYR A 2 -15.63 -0.06 -5.33
N SER A 3 -15.72 -1.38 -5.49
CA SER A 3 -15.33 -2.37 -4.47
C SER A 3 -14.79 -3.60 -5.18
N VAL A 4 -14.09 -4.47 -4.45
CA VAL A 4 -13.61 -5.76 -5.01
C VAL A 4 -14.77 -6.58 -5.58
N ALA A 5 -15.95 -6.54 -4.94
CA ALA A 5 -17.15 -7.23 -5.39
C ALA A 5 -17.82 -6.58 -6.63
N ASN A 6 -17.56 -5.30 -6.88
CA ASN A 6 -18.17 -4.51 -7.95
C ASN A 6 -17.20 -4.22 -9.11
N GLY A 7 -16.17 -5.06 -9.29
CA GLY A 7 -15.22 -4.95 -10.41
C GLY A 7 -14.04 -4.01 -10.18
N GLY A 8 -13.92 -3.40 -8.99
CA GLY A 8 -12.82 -2.49 -8.67
C GLY A 8 -12.84 -1.19 -9.48
N MET A 9 -11.73 -0.46 -9.45
CA MET A 9 -11.52 0.75 -10.25
C MET A 9 -10.36 0.49 -11.20
N ASP A 10 -10.50 0.93 -12.45
CA ASP A 10 -9.47 0.80 -13.47
C ASP A 10 -8.14 1.45 -13.05
N PRO A 11 -7.00 0.96 -13.57
CA PRO A 11 -5.72 1.63 -13.39
C PRO A 11 -5.77 3.03 -14.03
N GLY A 12 -5.21 4.03 -13.35
CA GLY A 12 -5.17 5.40 -13.86
C GLY A 12 -4.88 6.42 -12.77
N VAL A 13 -4.72 7.68 -13.19
CA VAL A 13 -4.36 8.80 -12.29
C VAL A 13 -5.36 9.03 -11.15
N MET A 14 -6.61 8.62 -11.36
CA MET A 14 -7.68 8.73 -10.37
C MET A 14 -7.77 7.53 -9.43
N ASN A 15 -6.98 6.47 -9.64
CA ASN A 15 -7.04 5.28 -8.81
C ASN A 15 -6.41 5.58 -7.42
N PRO A 16 -7.12 5.31 -6.32
CA PRO A 16 -6.63 5.61 -4.96
C PRO A 16 -5.42 4.77 -4.55
N LEU A 17 -5.10 3.70 -5.29
CA LEU A 17 -3.87 2.92 -5.10
C LEU A 17 -2.62 3.59 -5.70
N GLY A 18 -2.79 4.70 -6.42
CA GLY A 18 -1.70 5.47 -7.00
C GLY A 18 -0.92 4.70 -8.07
N ALA A 19 0.36 5.02 -8.19
CA ALA A 19 1.20 4.49 -9.27
C ALA A 19 1.48 2.98 -9.16
N ARG A 20 1.59 2.45 -7.94
CA ARG A 20 1.93 1.05 -7.65
C ARG A 20 1.30 0.61 -6.33
N ALA A 21 1.04 -0.70 -6.22
CA ALA A 21 0.58 -1.33 -4.98
C ALA A 21 1.26 -2.69 -4.78
N LEU A 22 1.72 -2.94 -3.56
CA LEU A 22 2.22 -4.21 -3.07
C LEU A 22 1.21 -4.79 -2.08
N TYR A 23 0.93 -6.08 -2.22
CA TYR A 23 -0.12 -6.79 -1.50
C TYR A 23 0.51 -7.60 -0.37
N ILE A 24 -0.02 -7.47 0.84
CA ILE A 24 0.52 -8.14 2.01
C ILE A 24 -0.23 -9.46 2.22
N PHE A 25 0.53 -10.55 2.24
CA PHE A 25 0.01 -11.88 2.51
C PHE A 25 0.54 -12.42 3.84
N GLN A 26 -0.32 -13.13 4.57
CA GLN A 26 0.04 -13.89 5.76
C GLN A 26 -0.44 -15.33 5.56
N ASP A 27 0.44 -16.30 5.74
CA ASP A 27 0.13 -17.74 5.56
C ASP A 27 -0.54 -18.05 4.20
N ARG A 28 -0.10 -17.36 3.14
CA ARG A 28 -0.63 -17.39 1.76
C ARG A 28 -2.06 -16.85 1.59
N GLN A 29 -2.60 -16.15 2.59
CA GLN A 29 -3.89 -15.48 2.53
C GLN A 29 -3.70 -13.97 2.39
N ASP A 30 -4.53 -13.33 1.56
CA ASP A 30 -4.53 -11.86 1.41
C ASP A 30 -5.03 -11.23 2.72
N THR A 31 -4.23 -10.33 3.29
CA THR A 31 -4.57 -9.64 4.54
C THR A 31 -5.47 -8.43 4.32
N LEU A 32 -5.75 -8.08 3.06
CA LEU A 32 -6.39 -6.84 2.62
C LEU A 32 -5.55 -5.57 2.88
N TYR A 33 -4.40 -5.69 3.54
CA TYR A 33 -3.43 -4.62 3.71
C TYR A 33 -2.50 -4.50 2.51
N ARG A 34 -2.14 -3.26 2.19
CA ARG A 34 -1.35 -2.91 1.01
C ARG A 34 -0.36 -1.82 1.36
N LEU A 35 0.81 -1.87 0.74
CA LEU A 35 1.65 -0.69 0.57
C LEU A 35 1.30 -0.12 -0.79
N HIS A 36 0.83 1.12 -0.86
CA HIS A 36 0.41 1.70 -2.12
C HIS A 36 0.73 3.18 -2.22
N GLY A 37 0.80 3.67 -3.45
CA GLY A 37 0.95 5.09 -3.73
C GLY A 37 -0.32 5.86 -3.40
N SER A 38 -0.20 7.18 -3.33
CA SER A 38 -1.35 8.07 -3.25
C SER A 38 -1.17 9.23 -4.24
N PRO A 39 -2.18 9.57 -5.06
CA PRO A 39 -2.18 10.83 -5.81
C PRO A 39 -2.30 12.05 -4.87
N GLU A 40 -2.81 11.85 -3.66
CA GLU A 40 -3.01 12.88 -2.64
C GLU A 40 -1.85 12.87 -1.63
N TRP A 41 -0.73 13.45 -2.02
CA TRP A 41 0.47 13.54 -1.17
C TRP A 41 0.19 14.20 0.20
N GLN A 42 -0.77 15.13 0.28
CA GLN A 42 -1.18 15.84 1.50
C GLN A 42 -1.87 14.94 2.56
N SER A 43 -2.23 13.71 2.20
CA SER A 43 -2.85 12.73 3.11
C SER A 43 -1.84 11.82 3.83
N ILE A 44 -0.56 11.87 3.43
CA ILE A 44 0.51 11.02 3.96
C ILE A 44 0.93 11.53 5.35
N GLY A 45 1.09 10.62 6.31
CA GLY A 45 1.41 10.95 7.72
C GLY A 45 0.20 11.27 8.59
N LYS A 46 -1.03 11.24 8.04
CA LYS A 46 -2.27 11.32 8.82
C LYS A 46 -2.77 9.90 9.09
N ASN A 47 -3.31 9.63 10.28
CA ASN A 47 -3.88 8.33 10.66
C ASN A 47 -5.25 8.10 9.99
N VAL A 48 -5.27 8.12 8.66
CA VAL A 48 -6.49 8.01 7.84
C VAL A 48 -6.61 6.65 7.14
N SER A 49 -5.65 5.76 7.34
CA SER A 49 -5.68 4.43 6.76
C SER A 49 -6.24 3.43 7.76
N SER A 50 -7.26 2.68 7.37
CA SER A 50 -7.75 1.48 8.06
C SER A 50 -6.73 0.30 8.02
N GLY A 51 -5.43 0.60 7.98
CA GLY A 51 -4.30 -0.34 8.01
C GLY A 51 -3.48 -0.50 6.73
N CYS A 52 -3.87 0.10 5.60
CA CYS A 52 -2.98 0.21 4.42
C CYS A 52 -1.91 1.29 4.63
N VAL A 53 -0.69 1.08 4.15
CA VAL A 53 0.39 2.07 4.24
C VAL A 53 0.44 2.87 2.93
N ARG A 54 0.29 4.19 3.04
CA ARG A 54 0.36 5.12 1.90
C ARG A 54 1.74 5.72 1.77
N LEU A 55 2.31 5.66 0.56
CA LEU A 55 3.57 6.30 0.19
C LEU A 55 3.31 7.37 -0.88
N VAL A 56 4.25 8.30 -1.04
CA VAL A 56 4.27 9.15 -2.24
C VAL A 56 4.53 8.26 -3.46
N ASN A 57 3.99 8.66 -4.61
CA ASN A 57 4.09 7.84 -5.83
C ASN A 57 5.54 7.53 -6.24
N HIS A 58 6.48 8.43 -5.97
CA HIS A 58 7.90 8.18 -6.27
C HIS A 58 8.45 7.03 -5.42
N ASP A 59 8.25 7.08 -4.10
CA ASP A 59 8.79 6.10 -3.16
C ASP A 59 8.20 4.70 -3.38
N ILE A 60 6.89 4.59 -3.69
CA ILE A 60 6.31 3.27 -3.98
C ILE A 60 6.81 2.69 -5.31
N VAL A 61 7.14 3.54 -6.29
CA VAL A 61 7.75 3.07 -7.55
C VAL A 61 9.14 2.53 -7.28
N ASP A 62 9.98 3.28 -6.55
CA ASP A 62 11.33 2.84 -6.18
C ASP A 62 11.31 1.55 -5.36
N LEU A 63 10.41 1.46 -4.36
CA LEU A 63 10.25 0.26 -3.55
C LEU A 63 9.79 -0.94 -4.39
N TYR A 64 8.81 -0.74 -5.27
CA TYR A 64 8.26 -1.80 -6.12
C TYR A 64 9.32 -2.40 -7.05
N GLU A 65 10.26 -1.60 -7.55
CA GLU A 65 11.34 -2.08 -8.42
C GLU A 65 12.41 -2.89 -7.69
N ARG A 66 12.59 -2.66 -6.38
CA ARG A 66 13.65 -3.28 -5.58
C ARG A 66 13.20 -4.54 -4.83
N VAL A 67 11.91 -4.63 -4.52
CA VAL A 67 11.38 -5.69 -3.65
C VAL A 67 11.04 -6.93 -4.48
N PRO A 68 11.68 -8.08 -4.22
CA PRO A 68 11.36 -9.32 -4.90
C PRO A 68 10.00 -9.88 -4.44
N TYR A 69 9.43 -10.77 -5.25
CA TYR A 69 8.24 -11.52 -4.85
C TYR A 69 8.51 -12.33 -3.57
N HIS A 70 7.52 -12.42 -2.68
CA HIS A 70 7.61 -13.04 -1.34
C HIS A 70 8.60 -12.39 -0.36
N ALA A 71 9.00 -11.13 -0.58
CA ALA A 71 9.80 -10.41 0.41
C ALA A 71 9.11 -10.40 1.79
N ARG A 72 9.92 -10.60 2.84
CA ARG A 72 9.44 -10.61 4.23
C ARG A 72 9.05 -9.21 4.67
N ILE A 73 7.89 -9.09 5.31
CA ILE A 73 7.41 -7.86 5.94
C ILE A 73 7.41 -8.06 7.46
N VAL A 74 7.93 -7.08 8.18
CA VAL A 74 7.86 -7.00 9.65
C VAL A 74 7.31 -5.64 10.01
N VAL A 75 6.21 -5.62 10.77
CA VAL A 75 5.56 -4.38 11.23
C VAL A 75 5.86 -4.21 12.71
N HIS A 76 6.49 -3.09 13.07
CA HIS A 76 6.78 -2.73 14.46
C HIS A 76 5.74 -1.71 14.93
N GLN A 77 5.07 -1.99 16.05
CA GLN A 77 4.08 -1.07 16.63
C GLN A 77 4.73 0.02 17.50
N GLU A 78 5.97 -0.20 17.94
CA GLU A 78 6.73 0.73 18.78
C GLU A 78 8.03 1.16 18.07
N PRO A 79 8.57 2.37 18.34
CA PRO A 79 9.88 2.74 17.87
C PRO A 79 10.92 1.76 18.43
N THR A 80 11.75 1.17 17.59
CA THR A 80 12.79 0.19 17.96
C THR A 80 13.96 0.79 18.77
N PHE A 81 13.77 1.93 19.43
CA PHE A 81 14.76 2.52 20.34
C PHE A 81 14.49 2.03 21.76
N GLY A 82 14.99 0.83 22.07
CA GLY A 82 15.22 0.35 23.43
C GLY A 82 16.71 0.32 23.72
#